data_AF-A0A967X0M5-F1
#
_entry.id   AF-A0A967X0M5-F1
#
_cell.length_a   1.000
_cell.length_b   1.000
_cell.length_c   1.000
_cell.angle_alpha   90.00
_cell.angle_beta   90.00
_cell.angle_gamma   90.00
#
_symmetry.space_group_name_H-M   'P 1'
#
loop_
_entity.id
_entity.type
_entity.pdbx_description
1 polymer ?
#
loop_
_entity_poly.entity_id
_entity_poly.type
_entity_poly.pdbx_seq_one_letter_code
_entity_poly.pdbx_strand_id
1 'polypeptide(L)'
;MKSAPFEEYLKALQSRLSGKGVSTKVFRSSLYHQWFMCMWTSRRRKKLEKQAKNYDAVIVLGCDSATETVRDVVPPDVKVIEGMKTAGIMNGRMSFRLPGDLVFDDCKVVTISQQKVA
;
A
#
# COMPACT_ATOMS: atom_id res chain seq x y z
N MET A 1 12.80 -0.14 -3.92
CA MET A 1 13.04 0.97 -3.00
C MET A 1 11.81 1.18 -2.12
N LYS A 2 11.80 0.48 -0.98
CA LYS A 2 11.06 0.98 0.17
C LYS A 2 12.00 1.96 0.86
N SER A 3 11.50 3.11 1.26
CA SER A 3 12.31 4.03 2.05
C SER A 3 12.52 3.44 3.44
N ALA A 4 13.67 3.70 4.07
CA ALA A 4 13.93 3.26 5.45
C ALA A 4 12.80 3.67 6.42
N PRO A 5 12.24 4.90 6.34
CA PRO A 5 11.08 5.28 7.16
C PRO A 5 9.86 4.39 6.99
N PHE A 6 9.57 3.93 5.77
CA PHE A 6 8.43 3.04 5.54
C PHE A 6 8.66 1.65 6.13
N GLU A 7 9.90 1.15 6.08
CA GLU A 7 10.23 -0.14 6.70
C GLU A 7 10.19 -0.09 8.22
N GLU A 8 10.67 1.00 8.83
CA GLU A 8 10.55 1.26 10.27
C GLU A 8 9.09 1.34 10.69
N TYR A 9 8.27 2.06 9.94
CA TYR A 9 6.83 2.13 10.17
C TYR A 9 6.18 0.74 10.15
N LEU A 10 6.51 -0.09 9.15
CA LEU A 10 6.00 -1.46 9.08
C LEU A 10 6.41 -2.29 10.30
N LYS A 11 7.67 -2.22 10.72
CA LYS A 11 8.17 -2.93 11.91
C LYS A 11 7.45 -2.46 13.17
N ALA A 12 7.28 -1.15 13.35
CA ALA A 12 6.58 -0.58 14.49
C ALA A 12 5.10 -1.02 14.53
N LEU A 13 4.42 -1.02 13.38
CA LEU A 13 3.05 -1.50 13.28
C LEU A 13 2.93 -2.98 13.64
N GLN A 14 3.80 -3.84 13.09
CA GLN A 14 3.80 -5.27 13.40
C GLN A 14 4.09 -5.53 14.88
N SER A 15 5.04 -4.80 15.48
CA SER A 15 5.36 -4.89 16.91
C SER A 15 4.15 -4.54 17.79
N ARG A 16 3.45 -3.45 17.49
CA ARG A 16 2.24 -3.04 18.21
C ARG A 16 1.10 -4.05 18.11
N LEU A 17 0.92 -4.67 16.94
CA LEU A 17 -0.09 -5.70 16.73
C LEU A 17 0.28 -7.00 17.44
N SER A 18 1.55 -7.40 17.37
CA SER A 18 2.06 -8.57 18.10
C SER A 18 1.91 -8.42 19.62
N GLY A 19 2.18 -7.23 20.17
CA GLY A 19 1.95 -6.94 21.59
C GLY A 19 0.48 -7.04 22.02
N LYS A 20 -0.46 -7.09 21.08
CA LYS A 20 -1.89 -7.35 21.30
C LYS A 20 -2.32 -8.78 20.94
N GLY A 21 -1.37 -9.68 20.70
CA GLY A 21 -1.62 -11.07 20.31
C GLY A 21 -2.03 -11.26 18.84
N VAL A 22 -1.89 -10.24 17.99
CA VAL A 22 -2.27 -10.33 16.57
C VAL A 22 -1.08 -10.82 15.73
N SER A 23 -1.24 -11.97 15.10
CA SER A 23 -0.28 -12.51 14.12
C SER A 23 -0.33 -11.70 12.82
N THR A 24 0.81 -11.28 12.30
CA THR A 24 0.87 -10.42 11.11
C THR A 24 1.88 -10.92 10.09
N LYS A 25 1.59 -10.67 8.81
CA LYS A 25 2.52 -10.91 7.70
C LYS A 25 2.40 -9.81 6.66
N VAL A 26 3.56 -9.35 6.17
CA VAL A 26 3.60 -8.35 5.09
C VAL A 26 3.57 -9.06 3.74
N PHE A 27 2.56 -8.73 2.92
CA PHE A 27 2.52 -9.16 1.52
C PHE A 27 3.49 -8.33 0.67
N ARG A 28 4.65 -8.90 0.34
CA ARG A 28 5.74 -8.18 -0.36
C ARG A 28 5.70 -8.35 -1.87
N SER A 29 5.88 -7.26 -2.61
CA SER A 29 6.17 -7.26 -4.05
C SER A 29 7.67 -7.07 -4.28
N SER A 30 8.32 -7.98 -5.01
CA SER A 30 9.75 -7.91 -5.35
C SER A 30 10.04 -7.08 -6.61
N LEU A 31 9.03 -6.83 -7.44
CA LEU A 31 9.18 -6.14 -8.73
C LEU A 31 8.58 -4.74 -8.66
N TYR A 32 9.29 -3.76 -9.22
CA TYR A 32 8.94 -2.33 -9.20
C TYR A 32 7.54 -2.03 -9.77
N HIS A 33 7.17 -2.67 -10.88
CA HIS A 33 5.83 -2.53 -11.49
C HIS A 33 4.70 -3.15 -10.64
N GLN A 34 5.02 -3.94 -9.61
CA GLN A 34 4.03 -4.55 -8.71
C GLN A 34 3.85 -3.77 -7.41
N TRP A 35 4.38 -2.54 -7.31
CA TRP A 35 4.16 -1.69 -6.14
C TRP A 35 2.84 -0.94 -6.21
N PHE A 36 2.43 -0.55 -7.42
CA PHE A 36 1.11 0.04 -7.64
C PHE A 36 0.08 -1.08 -7.68
N MET A 37 -0.70 -1.19 -6.60
CA MET A 37 -1.67 -2.26 -6.43
C MET A 37 -2.75 -2.24 -7.51
N CYS A 38 -3.17 -1.04 -7.92
CA CYS A 38 -4.10 -0.84 -9.03
C CYS A 38 -3.57 -1.41 -10.37
N MET A 39 -2.26 -1.54 -10.53
CA MET A 39 -1.61 -2.11 -11.73
C MET A 39 -1.30 -3.61 -11.58
N TRP A 40 -1.79 -4.28 -10.54
CA TRP A 40 -1.52 -5.70 -10.35
C TRP A 40 -2.17 -6.57 -11.41
N THR A 41 -1.36 -7.46 -11.99
CA THR A 41 -1.82 -8.53 -12.88
C THR A 41 -2.74 -9.51 -12.15
N SER A 42 -3.61 -10.20 -12.88
CA SER A 42 -4.54 -11.21 -12.32
C SER A 42 -3.80 -12.30 -11.53
N ARG A 43 -2.57 -12.65 -11.94
CA ARG A 43 -1.73 -13.61 -11.22
C ARG A 43 -1.35 -13.13 -9.82
N ARG A 44 -1.05 -11.82 -9.70
CA ARG A 44 -0.70 -11.20 -8.42
C ARG A 44 -1.92 -11.09 -7.51
N ARG A 45 -3.08 -10.72 -8.07
CA ARG A 45 -4.37 -10.69 -7.38
C ARG A 45 -4.71 -12.07 -6.79
N LYS A 46 -4.66 -13.14 -7.60
CA LYS A 46 -4.86 -14.53 -7.12
C LYS A 46 -3.89 -14.94 -6.01
N LYS A 47 -2.65 -14.43 -6.03
CA LYS A 47 -1.66 -14.71 -4.97
C LYS A 47 -2.05 -14.02 -3.65
N LEU A 48 -2.57 -12.79 -3.71
CA LEU A 48 -3.10 -12.11 -2.53
C LEU A 48 -4.30 -12.88 -1.97
N GLU A 49 -5.29 -13.19 -2.82
CA GLU A 49 -6.51 -13.93 -2.42
C GLU A 49 -6.15 -15.21 -1.67
N LYS A 50 -5.26 -16.05 -2.22
CA LYS A 50 -4.82 -17.30 -1.58
C LYS A 50 -4.17 -17.10 -0.22
N GLN A 51 -3.41 -16.03 -0.03
CA GLN A 51 -2.78 -15.76 1.26
C GLN A 51 -3.79 -15.18 2.26
N ALA A 52 -4.65 -14.28 1.80
CA ALA A 52 -5.67 -13.61 2.61
C ALA A 52 -6.63 -14.59 3.28
N LYS A 53 -6.93 -15.75 2.66
CA LYS A 53 -7.73 -16.83 3.25
C LYS A 53 -7.25 -17.35 4.62
N ASN A 54 -6.01 -17.06 5.01
CA ASN A 54 -5.45 -17.50 6.30
C ASN A 54 -5.43 -16.38 7.35
N TYR A 55 -6.12 -15.26 7.10
CA TYR A 55 -6.12 -14.08 7.95
C TYR A 55 -7.53 -13.51 8.06
N ASP A 56 -7.89 -12.99 9.24
CA ASP A 56 -9.18 -12.36 9.47
C ASP A 56 -9.30 -10.97 8.83
N ALA A 57 -8.15 -10.32 8.56
CA ALA A 57 -8.10 -8.98 8.02
C ALA A 57 -6.82 -8.70 7.20
N VAL A 58 -6.95 -7.77 6.26
CA VAL A 58 -5.86 -7.20 5.46
C VAL A 58 -5.81 -5.69 5.69
N ILE A 59 -4.66 -5.18 6.14
CA ILE A 59 -4.39 -3.75 6.23
C ILE A 59 -3.76 -3.28 4.93
N VAL A 60 -4.39 -2.32 4.26
CA VAL A 60 -3.89 -1.73 3.01
C VAL A 60 -3.15 -0.44 3.33
N LEU A 61 -1.87 -0.40 2.98
CA LEU A 61 -1.01 0.78 3.07
C LEU A 61 -0.81 1.35 1.67
N GLY A 62 -1.84 2.01 1.17
CA GLY A 62 -1.91 2.56 -0.18
C GLY A 62 -3.05 3.57 -0.30
N CYS A 63 -3.24 4.12 -1.50
CA CYS A 63 -4.35 5.00 -1.79
C CYS A 63 -5.68 4.24 -1.89
N ASP A 64 -6.79 4.98 -1.99
CA ASP A 64 -8.15 4.45 -2.04
C ASP A 64 -8.32 3.44 -3.18
N SER A 65 -7.72 3.70 -4.35
CA SER A 65 -7.72 2.76 -5.49
C SER A 65 -7.00 1.43 -5.17
N ALA A 66 -5.95 1.46 -4.35
CA ALA A 66 -5.29 0.25 -3.87
C ALA A 66 -6.21 -0.53 -2.92
N THR A 67 -6.94 0.17 -2.05
CA THR A 67 -7.92 -0.43 -1.14
C THR A 67 -9.05 -1.10 -1.90
N GLU A 68 -9.66 -0.43 -2.88
CA GLU A 68 -10.70 -1.04 -3.74
C GLU A 68 -10.17 -2.27 -4.47
N THR A 69 -8.95 -2.20 -5.01
CA THR A 69 -8.33 -3.38 -5.65
C THR A 69 -8.18 -4.56 -4.69
N VAL A 70 -7.97 -4.32 -3.39
CA VAL A 70 -7.93 -5.40 -2.38
C VAL A 70 -9.32 -5.91 -2.08
N ARG A 71 -10.30 -5.01 -1.89
CA ARG A 71 -11.71 -5.37 -1.65
C ARG A 71 -12.24 -6.31 -2.73
N ASP A 72 -11.92 -6.04 -4.00
CA ASP A 72 -12.31 -6.86 -5.14
C ASP A 72 -11.63 -8.25 -5.19
N VAL A 73 -10.54 -8.44 -4.44
CA VAL A 73 -9.66 -9.60 -4.56
C VAL A 73 -9.75 -10.52 -3.35
N VAL A 74 -9.96 -9.98 -2.16
CA VAL A 74 -10.00 -10.81 -0.94
C VAL A 74 -11.37 -11.48 -0.78
N PRO A 75 -11.43 -12.65 -0.11
CA PRO A 75 -12.70 -13.27 0.23
C PRO A 75 -13.61 -12.34 1.05
N PRO A 76 -14.95 -12.45 0.93
CA PRO A 76 -15.89 -11.55 1.61
C PRO A 76 -15.82 -11.57 3.15
N ASP A 77 -15.35 -12.67 3.73
CA ASP A 77 -15.15 -12.87 5.16
C ASP A 77 -13.87 -12.20 5.69
N VAL A 78 -12.95 -11.80 4.81
CA VAL A 78 -11.71 -11.11 5.17
C VAL A 78 -11.94 -9.60 5.22
N LYS A 79 -11.72 -9.00 6.39
CA LYS A 79 -11.91 -7.55 6.57
C LYS A 79 -10.81 -6.75 5.88
N VAL A 80 -11.17 -5.74 5.09
CA VAL A 80 -10.21 -4.79 4.50
C VAL A 80 -10.15 -3.52 5.35
N ILE A 81 -8.96 -3.22 5.87
CA ILE A 81 -8.71 -2.07 6.74
C ILE A 81 -7.81 -1.08 6.00
N GLU A 82 -8.27 0.16 5.88
CA GLU A 82 -7.48 1.27 5.37
C GLU A 82 -6.45 1.71 6.42
N GLY A 83 -5.17 1.42 6.18
CA GLY A 83 -4.09 1.75 7.11
C GLY A 83 -3.45 3.12 6.87
N MET A 84 -3.88 3.84 5.82
CA MET A 84 -3.41 5.16 5.44
C MET A 84 -4.58 5.97 4.85
N LYS A 85 -4.55 7.29 5.02
CA LYS A 85 -5.47 8.22 4.34
C LYS A 85 -4.75 8.96 3.24
N THR A 86 -5.40 9.12 2.09
CA THR A 86 -4.88 9.90 0.97
C THR A 86 -4.97 11.40 1.31
N ALA A 87 -3.84 12.10 1.37
CA ALA A 87 -3.81 13.55 1.59
C ALA A 87 -3.99 14.36 0.29
N GLY A 88 -3.58 13.79 -0.84
CA GLY A 88 -3.61 14.45 -2.14
C GLY A 88 -2.82 13.69 -3.21
N ILE A 89 -2.69 14.30 -4.38
CA ILE A 89 -1.84 13.84 -5.48
C ILE A 89 -0.52 14.60 -5.40
N MET A 90 0.59 13.88 -5.35
CA MET A 90 1.91 14.50 -5.40
C MET A 90 2.38 14.63 -6.84
N ASN A 91 2.53 15.86 -7.31
CA ASN A 91 3.34 16.15 -8.49
C ASN A 91 4.80 16.18 -8.06
N GLY A 92 5.67 15.43 -8.73
CA GLY A 92 7.10 15.45 -8.47
C GLY A 92 7.86 15.20 -9.77
N ARG A 93 8.97 15.90 -9.96
CA ARG A 93 9.90 15.62 -11.04
C ARG A 93 10.83 14.51 -10.59
N MET A 94 10.77 13.39 -11.29
CA MET A 94 11.70 12.29 -11.05
C MET A 94 13.03 12.60 -11.74
N SER A 95 14.12 12.66 -10.97
CA SER A 95 15.48 12.83 -11.47
C SER A 95 16.34 11.64 -11.07
N PHE A 96 17.37 11.36 -11.86
CA PHE A 96 18.30 10.26 -11.61
C PHE A 96 19.65 10.87 -11.23
N ARG A 97 20.14 10.57 -10.03
CA ARG A 97 21.51 10.92 -9.61
C ARG A 97 22.38 9.69 -9.76
N LEU A 98 23.52 9.85 -10.44
CA LEU A 98 24.49 8.77 -10.55
C LEU A 98 25.27 8.65 -9.23
N PRO A 99 25.52 7.41 -8.73
CA PRO A 99 25.21 6.13 -9.37
C PRO A 99 23.92 5.49 -8.83
N GLY A 100 22.77 5.71 -9.48
CA GLY A 100 21.58 4.85 -9.31
C GLY A 100 20.47 5.37 -8.38
N ASP A 101 20.59 6.59 -7.88
CA ASP A 101 19.61 7.16 -6.96
C ASP A 101 18.45 7.82 -7.71
N LEU A 102 17.24 7.33 -7.45
CA LEU A 102 16.01 7.96 -7.91
C LEU A 102 15.63 9.05 -6.90
N VAL A 103 15.66 10.31 -7.33
CA VAL A 103 15.28 11.46 -6.50
C VAL A 103 13.98 12.04 -7.04
N PHE A 104 13.12 12.48 -6.13
CA PHE A 104 11.92 13.25 -6.49
C PHE A 104 12.17 14.71 -6.11
N ASP A 105 12.40 15.55 -7.11
CA ASP A 105 12.50 16.99 -6.98
C ASP A 105 11.13 17.65 -7.20
N ASP A 106 10.97 18.91 -6.81
CA ASP A 106 9.75 19.70 -7.02
C ASP A 106 8.44 19.03 -6.54
N CYS A 107 8.52 18.32 -5.40
CA CYS A 107 7.37 17.62 -4.84
C CYS A 107 6.33 18.60 -4.29
N LYS A 108 5.19 18.73 -4.97
CA LYS A 108 4.03 19.49 -4.51
C LYS A 108 2.82 18.58 -4.37
N VAL A 109 2.28 18.50 -3.16
CA VAL A 109 1.00 17.83 -2.92
C VAL A 109 -0.13 18.78 -3.32
N VAL A 110 -0.95 18.33 -4.27
CA VAL A 110 -2.22 18.95 -4.64
C VAL A 110 -3.31 18.16 -3.92
N THR A 111 -4.01 18.81 -2.99
CA THR A 111 -5.15 18.19 -2.30
C THR A 111 -6.21 17.78 -3.32
N ILE A 112 -6.74 16.57 -3.18
CA ILE A 112 -7.87 16.12 -3.99
C ILE A 112 -9.09 16.88 -3.48
N SER A 113 -9.60 17.85 -4.26
CA SER A 113 -10.88 18.50 -3.95
C SER A 113 -11.96 17.43 -3.92
N GLN A 114 -12.49 17.13 -2.73
CA GLN A 114 -13.69 16.31 -2.61
C GLN A 114 -14.83 17.10 -3.28
N GLN A 115 -15.41 16.57 -4.36
CA GLN A 115 -16.75 17.02 -4.74
C GLN A 115 -17.67 16.65 -3.58
N LYS A 116 -18.30 17.65 -2.97
CA LYS A 116 -19.50 17.42 -2.17
C LYS A 116 -20.48 16.70 -3.09
N VAL A 117 -20.68 15.41 -2.87
CA VAL A 117 -21.88 14.75 -3.35
C VAL A 117 -23.02 15.44 -2.62
N ALA A 118 -23.79 16.22 -3.37
CA ALA A 118 -25.00 16.90 -2.89
C ALA A 118 -26.08 15.87 -2.57
#